data_AF-A0A7I7PIS1-F1
#
_entry.id   AF-A0A7I7PIS1-F1
#
_cell.length_a   1.000
_cell.length_b   1.000
_cell.length_c   1.000
_cell.angle_alpha   90.00
_cell.angle_beta   90.00
_cell.angle_gamma   90.00
#
_symmetry.space_group_name_H-M   'P 1'
#
loop_
_entity.id
_entity.type
_entity.pdbx_description
1 polymer ?
#
loop_
_entity_poly.entity_id
_entity_poly.type
_entity_poly.pdbx_seq_one_letter_code
_entity_poly.pdbx_strand_id
1 'polypeptide(L)' 'MVRDLPAPVGAGVYNVYTGDPAGTSVSPTAAQLGLEPPRFCAECGRRMVVQVRPDGWWAKCSRHGLVDSADLDAQR' A
#
# COMPACT_ATOMS: atom_id res chain seq x y z
N MET A 1 0.10 17.47 12.05
CA MET A 1 1.23 17.38 11.11
C MET A 1 0.90 16.21 10.19
N VAL A 2 0.74 16.44 8.89
CA VAL A 2 0.50 15.33 7.94
C VAL A 2 1.78 14.50 7.91
N ARG A 3 1.72 13.26 8.41
CA ARG A 3 2.84 12.33 8.29
C ARG A 3 2.89 11.91 6.83
N ASP A 4 3.97 12.27 6.15
CA ASP A 4 4.24 11.88 4.76
C ASP A 4 4.36 10.35 4.74
N LEU A 5 3.30 9.67 4.30
CA LEU A 5 3.32 8.23 4.09
C LEU A 5 4.25 7.94 2.91
N PRO A 6 4.99 6.83 2.92
CA PRO A 6 5.87 6.50 1.81
C PRO A 6 5.08 6.45 0.51
N ALA A 7 5.61 7.08 -0.54
CA ALA A 7 5.05 7.17 -1.88
C ALA A 7 4.30 5.90 -2.39
N PRO A 8 4.83 4.67 -2.23
CA PRO A 8 4.14 3.46 -2.66
C PRO A 8 2.76 3.22 -2.03
N VAL A 9 2.44 3.84 -0.89
CA VAL A 9 1.14 3.72 -0.22
C VAL A 9 0.46 5.08 0.04
N GLY A 10 1.22 6.17 0.09
CA GLY A 10 0.73 7.51 0.44
C GLY A 10 0.29 8.40 -0.72
N ALA A 11 0.74 8.13 -1.95
CA ALA A 11 0.56 9.06 -3.08
C ALA A 11 -0.90 9.24 -3.53
N GLY A 12 -1.78 8.27 -3.28
CA GLY A 12 -3.22 8.39 -3.53
C GLY A 12 -3.65 8.54 -5.00
N VAL A 13 -2.77 8.29 -5.98
CA VAL A 13 -3.10 8.36 -7.42
C VAL A 13 -3.80 7.08 -7.88
N TYR A 14 -3.42 5.93 -7.32
CA TYR A 14 -3.99 4.61 -7.59
C TYR A 14 -4.43 3.92 -6.31
N ASN A 15 -5.48 3.11 -6.39
CA ASN A 15 -5.92 2.26 -5.29
C ASN A 15 -4.89 1.16 -5.04
N VAL A 16 -4.35 1.10 -3.82
CA VAL A 16 -3.29 0.15 -3.44
C VAL A 16 -3.72 -1.33 -3.44
N TYR A 17 -5.02 -1.62 -3.46
CA TYR A 17 -5.56 -2.98 -3.44
C TYR A 17 -6.01 -3.47 -4.82
N THR A 18 -6.48 -2.57 -5.68
CA THR A 18 -7.01 -2.94 -7.00
C THR A 18 -6.11 -2.52 -8.17
N GLY A 19 -5.31 -1.45 -8.00
CA GLY A 19 -4.47 -0.86 -9.04
C GLY A 19 -5.19 0.12 -9.96
N ASP A 20 -6.49 0.33 -9.78
CA ASP A 20 -7.26 1.31 -10.56
C ASP A 20 -6.96 2.75 -10.12
N PRO A 21 -7.20 3.76 -10.97
CA PRO A 21 -7.12 5.16 -10.56
C PRO A 21 -7.98 5.41 -9.31
N ALA A 22 -7.50 6.27 -8.41
CA ALA A 22 -8.18 6.54 -7.15
C ALA A 22 -9.64 6.99 -7.37
N GLY A 23 -10.56 6.43 -6.56
CA GLY A 23 -11.99 6.73 -6.62
C GLY A 23 -12.79 5.98 -7.69
N THR A 24 -12.15 5.14 -8.51
CA THR A 24 -12.85 4.38 -9.57
C THR A 24 -13.25 2.96 -9.15
N SER A 25 -12.65 2.42 -8.08
CA SER A 25 -12.87 1.07 -7.59
C SER A 25 -13.16 1.05 -6.09
N VAL A 26 -14.03 0.13 -5.68
CA VAL A 26 -14.28 -0.15 -4.26
C VAL A 26 -13.19 -1.08 -3.76
N SER A 27 -12.54 -0.73 -2.65
CA SER A 27 -11.53 -1.59 -2.04
C SER A 27 -12.16 -2.92 -1.60
N PRO A 28 -11.47 -4.06 -1.75
CA PRO A 28 -11.97 -5.36 -1.29
C PRO A 28 -12.32 -5.37 0.19
N THR A 29 -13.31 -6.18 0.61
CA THR A 29 -13.71 -6.28 2.03
C THR A 29 -12.53 -6.65 2.93
N ALA A 30 -11.65 -7.55 2.50
CA ALA A 30 -10.45 -7.93 3.26
C ALA A 30 -9.52 -6.72 3.51
N ALA A 31 -9.37 -5.83 2.54
CA ALA A 31 -8.58 -4.61 2.66
C ALA A 31 -9.25 -3.59 3.60
N GLN A 32 -10.57 -3.47 3.55
CA GLN A 32 -11.32 -2.62 4.48
C GLN A 32 -11.20 -3.09 5.94
N LEU A 33 -11.08 -4.41 6.14
CA LEU A 33 -10.82 -5.03 7.44
C LEU A 33 -9.33 -5.00 7.85
N GLY A 34 -8.44 -4.44 7.03
CA GLY A 34 -7.00 -4.38 7.30
C GLY A 34 -6.29 -5.74 7.23
N LEU A 35 -6.90 -6.75 6.61
CA LEU A 35 -6.37 -8.12 6.50
C LEU A 35 -5.53 -8.35 5.24
N GLU A 36 -5.53 -7.41 4.30
CA GLU A 36 -4.80 -7.53 3.05
C GLU A 36 -3.68 -6.48 2.97
N PRO A 37 -2.43 -6.89 2.67
CA PRO A 37 -1.36 -5.94 2.38
C PRO A 37 -1.57 -5.24 1.02
N PRO A 38 -1.01 -4.03 0.81
CA PRO A 38 -1.11 -3.32 -0.45
C PRO A 38 -0.41 -4.10 -1.57
N ARG A 39 -1.09 -4.27 -2.70
CA ARG A 39 -0.62 -5.04 -3.86
C ARG A 39 -0.18 -4.16 -5.02
N PHE A 40 -0.58 -2.90 -5.03
CA PHE A 40 -0.29 -1.94 -6.09
C PHE A 40 0.28 -0.65 -5.53
N CYS A 41 1.20 -0.04 -6.26
CA CYS A 41 1.82 1.22 -5.89
C CYS A 41 0.83 2.38 -6.05
N ALA A 42 0.61 3.15 -4.98
CA ALA A 42 -0.30 4.30 -4.97
C ALA A 42 0.12 5.42 -5.94
N GLU A 43 1.38 5.47 -6.37
CA GLU A 43 1.90 6.52 -7.26
C GLU A 43 1.87 6.12 -8.76
N CYS A 44 2.16 4.86 -9.10
CA CYS A 44 2.24 4.43 -10.52
C CYS A 44 1.35 3.24 -10.92
N GLY A 45 0.54 2.69 -10.00
CA GLY A 45 -0.37 1.58 -10.29
C GLY A 45 0.30 0.23 -10.59
N ARG A 46 1.63 0.12 -10.51
CA ARG A 46 2.33 -1.15 -10.74
C ARG A 46 2.06 -2.14 -9.62
N ARG A 47 1.88 -3.41 -9.97
CA ARG A 47 1.84 -4.51 -9.00
C ARG A 47 3.18 -4.61 -8.27
N MET A 48 3.13 -4.61 -6.95
CA MET A 48 4.28 -4.71 -6.06
C MET A 48 4.59 -6.17 -5.74
N VAL A 49 5.85 -6.44 -5.38
CA VAL A 49 6.20 -7.70 -4.72
C VAL A 49 5.85 -7.55 -3.25
N VAL A 50 5.09 -8.49 -2.71
CA VAL A 50 4.63 -8.48 -1.32
C VAL A 50 5.10 -9.74 -0.62
N GLN A 51 5.65 -9.59 0.57
CA GLN A 51 5.94 -10.70 1.46
C GLN A 51 5.24 -10.48 2.80
N VAL A 52 4.49 -11.49 3.23
CA VAL A 52 3.82 -11.54 4.52
C VAL A 52 4.69 -12.32 5.50
N ARG A 53 4.83 -11.80 6.71
CA ARG A 53 5.49 -12.40 7.88
C ARG A 53 4.48 -12.53 9.02
N PRO A 54 4.73 -13.38 10.04
CA PRO A 54 3.83 -13.46 11.20
C PRO A 54 3.65 -12.12 11.94
N ASP A 55 4.68 -11.26 11.93
CA ASP A 55 4.71 -9.95 12.59
C ASP A 55 4.24 -8.79 11.69
N GLY A 56 3.98 -9.01 10.41
CA GLY A 56 3.66 -7.92 9.49
C GLY A 56 3.89 -8.26 8.02
N TRP A 57 4.20 -7.26 7.21
CA TRP A 57 4.47 -7.43 5.79
C TRP A 57 5.38 -6.33 5.27
N TRP A 58 6.04 -6.61 4.15
CA TRP A 58 6.65 -5.57 3.33
C TRP A 58 6.17 -5.66 1.89
N ALA A 59 6.10 -4.52 1.22
CA ALA A 59 5.75 -4.40 -0.17
C ALA A 59 6.77 -3.51 -0.91
N LYS A 60 7.22 -3.95 -2.08
CA LYS A 60 8.21 -3.23 -2.89
C LYS A 60 7.67 -2.91 -4.27
N CYS A 61 7.63 -1.62 -4.58
CA CYS A 61 7.50 -1.12 -5.94
C CYS A 61 8.89 -1.10 -6.60
N SER A 62 8.97 -1.55 -7.84
CA SER A 62 10.24 -1.54 -8.59
C SER A 62 10.77 -0.12 -8.86
N ARG A 63 9.93 0.91 -8.80
CA ARG A 63 10.30 2.31 -9.03
C ARG A 63 10.36 3.16 -7.76
N HIS A 64 9.40 2.99 -6.86
CA HIS A 64 9.18 3.92 -5.74
C HIS A 64 9.60 3.36 -4.38
N GLY A 65 10.28 2.21 -4.39
CA GLY A 65 10.92 1.67 -3.20
C GLY A 65 10.05 0.70 -2.40
N LEU A 66 10.49 0.47 -1.16
CA LEU A 66 9.92 -0.50 -0.23
C LEU A 66 9.17 0.22 0.89
N VAL A 67 8.10 -0.41 1.34
CA VAL A 67 7.36 -0.05 2.56
C VAL A 67 7.22 -1.30 3.42
N ASP A 68 7.46 -1.16 4.72
CA ASP A 68 7.21 -2.20 5.72
C ASP A 68 6.08 -1.76 6.65
N SER A 69 5.25 -2.71 7.08
CA SER A 69 4.16 -2.44 8.01
C SER A 69 4.64 -1.88 9.34
N ALA A 70 5.86 -2.22 9.78
CA ALA A 70 6.45 -1.68 11.01
C ALA A 70 6.65 -0.16 10.92
N ASP A 71 7.03 0.36 9.75
CA ASP A 71 7.20 1.79 9.53
C ASP A 71 5.86 2.53 9.52
N LEU A 72 4.80 1.88 9.01
CA LEU A 72 3.45 2.44 8.94
C LEU A 72 2.75 2.47 10.30
N ASP A 73 2.97 1.47 11.15
CA ASP A 73 2.40 1.42 12.51
C ASP A 73 3.02 2.51 13.41
N ALA A 74 4.34 2.72 13.30
CA ALA A 74 5.02 3.83 13.97
C ALA A 74 4.52 5.22 13.53
N GLN A 75 3.85 5.29 12.37
CA GLN A 75 3.26 6.49 11.79
C GLN A 75 1.76 6.66 12.11
N ARG A 76 1.16 5.76 12.92
CA ARG A 76 -0.24 5.86 13.37
C ARG A 76 -0.44 6.82 14.54
#